data_AF-A0A3B8JXU1-F1
#
_entry.id   AF-A0A3B8JXU1-F1
#
_cell.length_a   1.000
_cell.length_b   1.000
_cell.length_c   1.000
_cell.angle_alpha   90.00
_cell.angle_beta   90.00
_cell.angle_gamma   90.00
#
_symmetry.space_group_name_H-M   'P 1'
#
loop_
_entity.id
_entity.type
_entity.pdbx_description
1 polymer ?
#
loop_
_entity_poly.entity_id
_entity_poly.type
_entity_poly.pdbx_seq_one_letter_code
_entity_poly.pdbx_strand_id
1 'polypeptide(L)'
;WLVVADTANSRLLGWQKPASILSLQGIAADALAGQRNFHSKGENRSYGLAARDSLCWPYGIQICGNTAVIADSGNNRVLLWQLGVSENMHPFGF
;
A
#
# COMPACT_ATOMS: atom_id res chain seq x y z
N TRP A 1 9.40 3.54 -6.83
CA TRP A 1 8.72 2.58 -5.95
C TRP A 1 8.09 1.50 -6.81
N LEU A 2 8.17 0.25 -6.38
CA LEU A 2 7.22 -0.79 -6.78
C LEU A 2 6.16 -0.85 -5.68
N VAL A 3 4.89 -0.67 -6.02
CA VAL A 3 3.77 -0.76 -5.08
C VAL A 3 2.91 -1.95 -5.47
N VAL A 4 2.57 -2.79 -4.49
CA VAL A 4 1.80 -4.02 -4.71
C VAL A 4 0.58 -4.02 -3.81
N ALA A 5 -0.58 -4.35 -4.38
CA ALA A 5 -1.76 -4.70 -3.61
C ALA A 5 -1.63 -6.15 -3.11
N ASP A 6 -1.47 -6.31 -1.80
CA ASP A 6 -1.50 -7.62 -1.14
C ASP A 6 -2.93 -7.88 -0.68
N THR A 7 -3.77 -8.20 -1.66
CA THR A 7 -5.24 -8.17 -1.57
C THR A 7 -5.78 -8.96 -0.38
N ALA A 8 -5.36 -10.22 -0.22
CA ALA A 8 -5.87 -11.10 0.83
C ALA A 8 -5.46 -10.65 2.24
N ASN A 9 -4.37 -9.88 2.36
CA ASN A 9 -3.95 -9.29 3.63
C ASN A 9 -4.52 -7.87 3.86
N SER A 10 -5.30 -7.34 2.90
CA SER A 10 -5.90 -6.01 2.95
C SER A 10 -4.87 -4.91 3.26
N ARG A 11 -3.78 -4.90 2.51
CA ARG A 11 -2.66 -3.96 2.67
C ARG A 11 -1.98 -3.63 1.35
N LEU A 12 -1.20 -2.56 1.34
CA LEU A 12 -0.24 -2.28 0.27
C LEU A 12 1.18 -2.47 0.78
N LEU A 13 2.03 -2.98 -0.10
CA LEU A 13 3.47 -3.16 0.13
C LEU A 13 4.25 -2.30 -0.86
N GLY A 14 5.39 -1.76 -0.41
CA GLY A 14 6.25 -0.90 -1.23
C GLY A 14 7.72 -1.32 -1.16
N TRP A 15 8.40 -1.28 -2.31
CA TRP A 15 9.85 -1.42 -2.42
C TRP A 15 10.48 -0.19 -3.09
N GLN A 16 11.56 0.30 -2.52
CA GLN A 16 12.30 1.46 -3.04
C GLN A 16 13.02 1.10 -4.34
N LYS A 17 12.83 1.98 -5.34
CA LYS A 17 13.48 2.04 -6.66
C LYS A 17 14.44 0.85 -6.94
N PRO A 18 13.89 -0.35 -7.23
CA PRO A 18 14.73 -1.52 -7.42
C PRO A 18 15.60 -1.33 -8.66
N ALA A 19 16.89 -1.70 -8.58
CA ALA A 19 17.78 -1.69 -9.74
C ALA A 19 17.30 -2.66 -10.83
N SER A 20 16.67 -3.77 -10.41
CA SER A 20 15.98 -4.73 -11.26
C SER A 20 14.81 -5.33 -10.49
N ILE A 21 13.68 -5.59 -11.15
CA ILE A 21 12.54 -6.28 -10.52
C ILE A 21 12.95 -7.66 -10.01
N LEU A 22 13.87 -8.33 -10.71
CA LEU A 22 14.33 -9.66 -10.32
C LEU A 22 15.11 -9.67 -9.00
N SER A 23 15.75 -8.56 -8.63
CA SER A 23 16.48 -8.48 -7.35
C SER A 23 15.56 -8.39 -6.14
N LEU A 24 14.24 -8.26 -6.33
CA LEU A 24 13.26 -8.21 -5.23
C LEU A 24 12.78 -9.59 -4.78
N GLN A 25 13.21 -10.66 -5.44
CA GLN A 25 12.80 -12.01 -5.06
C GLN A 25 13.23 -12.34 -3.63
N GLY A 26 12.25 -12.64 -2.76
CA GLY A 26 12.49 -12.96 -1.35
C GLY A 26 12.87 -11.77 -0.47
N ILE A 27 12.88 -10.55 -1.01
CA ILE A 27 13.22 -9.34 -0.26
C ILE A 27 11.99 -8.81 0.45
N ALA A 28 12.14 -8.52 1.75
CA ALA A 28 11.10 -7.88 2.54
C ALA A 28 10.73 -6.50 1.96
N ALA A 29 9.47 -6.10 2.08
CA ALA A 29 9.03 -4.77 1.68
C ALA A 29 9.62 -3.69 2.59
N ASP A 30 10.01 -2.57 1.99
CA ASP A 30 10.53 -1.38 2.69
C ASP A 30 9.42 -0.59 3.38
N ALA A 31 8.18 -0.77 2.91
CA ALA A 31 7.07 0.06 3.32
C ALA A 31 5.74 -0.69 3.32
N LEU A 32 4.89 -0.33 4.28
CA LEU A 32 3.58 -0.92 4.53
C LEU A 32 2.52 0.18 4.63
N ALA A 33 1.34 -0.08 4.08
CA ALA A 33 0.16 0.73 4.27
C ALA A 33 -1.10 -0.12 4.42
N GLY A 34 -2.16 0.44 5.02
CA GLY A 34 -3.42 -0.27 5.25
C GLY A 34 -3.47 -1.06 6.56
N GLN A 35 -2.31 -1.44 7.11
CA GLN A 35 -2.18 -2.24 8.33
C GLN A 35 -1.18 -1.62 9.32
N ARG A 36 -1.27 -2.04 10.59
CA ARG A 36 -0.39 -1.54 11.67
C ARG A 36 1.04 -2.09 11.60
N ASN A 37 1.22 -3.29 11.07
CA ASN A 37 2.51 -3.95 10.94
C ASN A 37 2.46 -5.09 9.89
N PHE A 38 3.63 -5.62 9.52
CA PHE A 38 3.77 -6.65 8.48
C PHE A 38 3.19 -8.03 8.86
N HIS A 39 2.79 -8.25 10.11
CA HIS A 39 2.16 -9.49 10.56
C HIS A 39 0.63 -9.38 10.63
N SER A 40 0.09 -8.16 10.51
CA SER A 40 -1.34 -7.91 10.58
C SER A 40 -2.02 -8.24 9.26
N LYS A 41 -3.25 -8.76 9.36
CA LYS A 41 -4.13 -9.05 8.25
C LYS A 41 -5.60 -8.79 8.62
N GLY A 42 -6.46 -8.84 7.62
CA GLY A 42 -7.90 -8.69 7.76
C GLY A 42 -8.37 -7.29 7.38
N GLU A 43 -9.59 -7.24 6.87
CA GLU A 43 -10.22 -6.05 6.29
C GLU A 43 -10.22 -4.91 7.31
N ASN A 44 -9.95 -3.69 6.86
CA ASN A 44 -10.01 -2.48 7.66
C ASN A 44 -9.32 -2.59 9.04
N ARG A 45 -8.20 -3.32 9.13
CA ARG A 45 -7.42 -3.58 10.37
C ARG A 45 -8.18 -4.43 11.39
N SER A 46 -8.51 -5.66 10.98
CA SER A 46 -9.20 -6.70 11.78
C SER A 46 -10.73 -6.50 11.86
N TYR A 47 -11.38 -6.43 10.70
CA TYR A 47 -12.82 -6.25 10.53
C TYR A 47 -13.35 -4.94 11.14
N GLY A 48 -12.52 -3.90 11.09
CA GLY A 48 -12.86 -2.56 11.56
C GLY A 48 -13.72 -1.77 10.57
N LEU A 49 -14.05 -0.54 10.95
CA LEU A 49 -14.67 0.42 10.04
C LEU A 49 -13.65 0.95 9.01
N ALA A 50 -14.14 1.25 7.82
CA ALA A 50 -13.32 1.89 6.79
C ALA A 50 -12.81 3.26 7.28
N ALA A 51 -11.50 3.45 7.24
CA ALA A 51 -10.80 4.69 7.57
C ALA A 51 -10.01 5.17 6.35
N ARG A 52 -9.44 6.37 6.40
CA ARG A 52 -8.64 6.92 5.28
C ARG A 52 -7.46 6.02 4.89
N ASP A 53 -6.89 5.34 5.87
CA ASP A 53 -5.63 4.60 5.83
C ASP A 53 -5.80 3.09 6.13
N SER A 54 -7.03 2.58 5.99
CA SER A 54 -7.36 1.16 6.06
C SER A 54 -7.92 0.67 4.72
N LEU A 55 -7.86 -0.64 4.44
CA LEU A 55 -8.21 -1.22 3.15
C LEU A 55 -9.03 -2.49 3.33
N CYS A 56 -9.81 -2.84 2.32
CA CYS A 56 -10.62 -4.04 2.22
C CYS A 56 -10.51 -4.56 0.78
N TRP A 57 -9.76 -5.65 0.58
CA TRP A 57 -9.56 -6.27 -0.73
C TRP A 57 -9.11 -5.26 -1.81
N PRO A 58 -7.95 -4.57 -1.63
CA PRO A 58 -7.44 -3.66 -2.63
C PRO A 58 -6.94 -4.42 -3.86
N TYR A 59 -7.16 -3.87 -5.06
CA TYR A 59 -6.73 -4.48 -6.33
C TYR A 59 -5.90 -3.51 -7.17
N GLY A 60 -6.57 -2.75 -8.05
CA GLY A 60 -5.91 -1.88 -9.01
C GLY A 60 -5.16 -0.75 -8.31
N ILE A 61 -3.92 -0.53 -8.74
CA ILE A 61 -3.12 0.63 -8.34
C ILE A 61 -2.59 1.27 -9.61
N GLN A 62 -2.87 2.56 -9.80
CA GLN A 62 -2.30 3.37 -10.86
C GLN A 62 -1.53 4.54 -10.26
N ILE A 63 -0.32 4.77 -10.75
CA ILE A 63 0.44 5.98 -10.39
C ILE A 63 0.17 7.06 -11.43
N CYS A 64 -0.29 8.22 -10.97
CA CYS A 64 -0.56 9.41 -11.76
C CYS A 64 0.29 10.56 -11.19
N GLY A 65 1.46 10.80 -11.79
CA GLY A 65 2.43 11.75 -11.24
C GLY A 65 2.87 11.33 -9.83
N ASN A 66 2.56 12.17 -8.84
CA ASN A 66 2.90 11.92 -7.45
C ASN A 66 1.74 11.29 -6.63
N THR A 67 0.65 10.90 -7.28
CA THR A 67 -0.54 10.34 -6.64
C THR A 67 -0.72 8.87 -7.02
N ALA A 68 -0.86 8.00 -6.02
CA ALA A 68 -1.37 6.64 -6.18
C ALA A 68 -2.90 6.64 -6.12
N VAL A 69 -3.52 6.11 -7.17
CA VAL A 69 -4.96 5.86 -7.28
C VAL A 69 -5.20 4.39 -7.00
N ILE A 70 -5.91 4.08 -5.93
CA ILE A 70 -6.06 2.72 -5.41
C ILE A 70 -7.54 2.34 -5.43
N ALA A 71 -7.86 1.22 -6.08
CA ALA A 71 -9.16 0.59 -5.99
C ALA A 71 -9.25 -0.21 -4.70
N ASP A 72 -9.97 0.32 -3.71
CA ASP A 72 -10.26 -0.31 -2.43
C ASP A 72 -11.61 -1.05 -2.53
N SER A 73 -11.61 -2.11 -3.36
CA SER A 73 -12.82 -2.69 -3.94
C SER A 73 -13.82 -3.19 -2.90
N GLY A 74 -13.36 -3.83 -1.81
CA GLY A 74 -14.24 -4.32 -0.76
C GLY A 74 -14.93 -3.22 0.04
N ASN A 75 -14.41 -1.99 -0.01
CA ASN A 75 -15.04 -0.80 0.58
C ASN A 75 -15.80 0.05 -0.46
N ASN A 76 -15.92 -0.40 -1.71
CA ASN A 76 -16.60 0.32 -2.80
C ASN A 76 -16.11 1.77 -3.00
N ARG A 77 -14.80 2.01 -2.89
CA ARG A 77 -14.22 3.36 -3.02
C ARG A 77 -12.89 3.36 -3.77
N VAL A 78 -12.52 4.56 -4.23
CA VAL A 78 -11.20 4.86 -4.77
C VAL A 78 -10.48 5.77 -3.78
N LEU A 79 -9.25 5.42 -3.43
CA LEU A 79 -8.38 6.23 -2.58
C LEU A 79 -7.34 6.94 -3.43
N LEU A 80 -7.07 8.20 -3.08
CA LEU A 80 -6.00 9.01 -3.68
C LEU A 80 -4.95 9.28 -2.61
N TRP A 81 -3.79 8.67 -2.74
CA TRP A 81 -2.68 8.80 -1.80
C TRP A 81 -1.50 9.51 -2.44
N GLN A 82 -0.94 10.51 -1.77
CA GLN A 82 0.29 11.16 -2.23
C GLN A 82 1.50 10.28 -1.89
N LEU A 83 2.32 9.97 -2.89
CA LEU A 83 3.61 9.32 -2.68
C LEU A 83 4.60 10.40 -2.24
N GLY A 84 4.92 10.48 -0.95
CA GLY A 84 5.79 11.55 -0.46
C GLY A 84 7.16 11.58 -1.19
N VAL A 85 7.62 12.78 -1.55
CA VAL A 85 9.04 13.06 -1.80
C VAL A 85 9.51 13.87 -0.61
N SER A 86 10.07 13.21 0.40
CA SER A 86 10.74 13.93 1.47
C SER A 86 11.94 13.12 1.89
N GLU A 87 13.11 13.77 1.89
CA GLU A 87 14.43 13.16 2.07
C GLU A 87 14.60 12.41 3.40
N ASN A 88 13.62 12.44 4.32
CA ASN A 88 13.68 11.78 5.62
C ASN A 88 12.34 11.21 6.15
N MET A 89 11.34 10.93 5.29
CA MET A 89 10.12 10.22 5.72
C MET A 89 9.70 9.16 4.69
N HIS A 90 9.23 8.01 5.19
CA HIS A 90 8.64 6.93 4.41
C HIS A 90 7.64 7.48 3.36
N PRO A 91 7.58 6.91 2.14
CA PRO A 91 6.73 7.42 1.04
C PRO A 91 5.23 7.34 1.35
N PHE A 92 4.88 6.58 2.39
CA PHE A 92 3.57 6.51 2.99
C PHE A 92 3.68 7.22 4.33
N GLY A 93 3.81 8.55 4.30
CA GLY A 93 3.67 9.36 5.49
C GLY A 93 2.26 9.17 6.04
N PHE A 94 2.15 8.42 7.12
CA PHE A 94 0.98 8.36 7.99
C PHE A 94 1.32 9.06 9.29
#